data_AF-A0A960AP78-F1
#
_entry.id   AF-A0A960AP78-F1
#
_cell.length_a   1.000
_cell.length_b   1.000
_cell.length_c   1.000
_cell.angle_alpha   90.00
_cell.angle_beta   90.00
_cell.angle_gamma   90.00
#
_symmetry.space_group_name_H-M   'P 1'
#
loop_
_entity.id
_entity.type
_entity.pdbx_description
1 polymer ?
#
loop_
_entity_poly.entity_id
_entity_poly.type
_entity_poly.pdbx_seq_one_letter_code
_entity_poly.pdbx_strand_id
1 'polypeptide(L)'
;MKRAAVLIAAAAVLVGCSQDNASPQPQDSQTIAVSPEPTEPSVITSPTAVPTTTAAPSPTATKTKKSQPGADAFCTYLEQTQGAQQQIEDPAQFVELVEGAAAVAPGAIAEDAALYVESVRALATTVTGSPKKAAQADAWLSENEDAIAAAEANLDSYSQSTCGLPFITGEG
;
A
#
# COMPACT_ATOMS: atom_id res chain seq x y z
N MET A 1 1.98 -19.47 -22.33
CA MET A 1 0.76 -20.28 -22.14
C MET A 1 -0.38 -19.35 -21.76
N LYS A 2 -1.57 -19.55 -22.34
CA LYS A 2 -2.75 -18.67 -22.22
C LYS A 2 -3.15 -18.46 -20.75
N ARG A 3 -3.19 -17.20 -20.31
CA ARG A 3 -3.71 -16.83 -18.98
C ARG A 3 -5.24 -16.76 -19.06
N ALA A 4 -5.91 -17.71 -18.41
CA ALA A 4 -7.34 -17.66 -18.17
C ALA A 4 -7.59 -16.76 -16.96
N ALA A 5 -8.40 -15.73 -17.15
CA ALA A 5 -8.93 -14.91 -16.06
C ALA A 5 -9.96 -15.73 -15.27
N VAL A 6 -9.88 -15.69 -13.94
CA VAL A 6 -10.93 -16.20 -13.06
C VAL A 6 -11.49 -15.01 -12.28
N LEU A 7 -12.66 -14.57 -12.72
CA LEU A 7 -13.54 -13.63 -12.02
C LEU A 7 -14.28 -14.42 -10.92
N ILE A 8 -14.17 -14.00 -9.67
CA ILE A 8 -15.04 -14.51 -8.60
C ILE A 8 -16.26 -13.60 -8.53
N ALA A 9 -17.38 -14.12 -9.02
CA ALA A 9 -18.70 -13.54 -8.88
C ALA A 9 -19.25 -13.82 -7.48
N ALA A 10 -19.57 -12.78 -6.72
CA ALA A 10 -20.36 -12.89 -5.49
C ALA A 10 -21.82 -12.56 -5.83
N ALA A 11 -22.68 -13.57 -5.79
CA ALA A 11 -24.13 -13.41 -5.79
C ALA A 11 -24.67 -13.92 -4.45
N ALA A 12 -25.23 -13.03 -3.65
CA ALA A 12 -26.21 -13.39 -2.63
C ALA A 12 -27.21 -12.24 -2.45
N VAL A 13 -28.46 -12.61 -2.69
CA VAL A 13 -29.68 -11.82 -2.71
C VAL A 13 -30.17 -11.54 -1.29
N LEU A 14 -30.65 -10.32 -1.04
CA LEU A 14 -31.68 -10.03 -0.02
C LEU A 14 -32.79 -9.21 -0.68
N VAL A 15 -33.97 -9.83 -0.85
CA VAL A 15 -35.23 -9.23 -1.32
C VAL A 15 -36.22 -9.18 -0.15
N GLY A 16 -36.91 -8.04 -0.02
CA GLY A 16 -38.19 -7.88 0.69
C GLY A 16 -38.24 -6.62 1.59
N CYS A 17 -38.59 -5.42 1.09
CA CYS A 17 -39.95 -4.85 0.90
C CYS A 17 -40.63 -4.45 2.24
N SER A 18 -41.14 -3.24 2.53
CA SER A 18 -41.61 -2.09 1.74
C SER A 18 -41.84 -0.87 2.66
N GLN A 19 -41.72 0.37 2.16
CA GLN A 19 -42.87 1.28 2.00
C GLN A 19 -42.47 2.62 1.34
N ASP A 20 -43.17 2.90 0.24
CA ASP A 20 -43.41 4.17 -0.44
C ASP A 20 -43.22 5.46 0.36
N ASN A 21 -42.60 6.47 -0.26
CA ASN A 21 -43.37 7.67 -0.61
C ASN A 21 -42.72 8.53 -1.73
N ALA A 22 -43.50 8.74 -2.79
CA ALA A 22 -43.58 9.92 -3.66
C ALA A 22 -42.33 10.43 -4.44
N SER A 23 -42.37 10.22 -5.76
CA SER A 23 -41.79 11.13 -6.77
C SER A 23 -42.55 12.49 -6.79
N PRO A 24 -42.04 13.53 -7.48
CA PRO A 24 -42.20 13.58 -8.94
C PRO A 24 -40.95 14.07 -9.72
N GLN A 25 -40.81 13.48 -10.92
CA GLN A 25 -40.08 13.99 -12.09
C GLN A 25 -40.74 15.29 -12.60
N PRO A 26 -40.08 16.10 -13.45
CA PRO A 26 -40.23 15.85 -14.89
C PRO A 26 -38.98 16.08 -15.74
N GLN A 27 -38.98 15.40 -16.88
CA GLN A 27 -38.05 15.52 -18.02
C GLN A 27 -38.42 16.70 -18.92
N ASP A 28 -37.45 17.25 -19.64
CA ASP A 28 -37.60 17.78 -21.01
C ASP A 28 -36.20 17.74 -21.67
N SER A 29 -35.91 16.89 -22.67
CA SER A 29 -36.29 16.92 -24.09
C SER A 29 -35.52 17.93 -24.97
N GLN A 30 -34.60 17.37 -25.78
CA GLN A 30 -34.44 17.57 -27.25
C GLN A 30 -33.66 18.78 -27.87
N THR A 31 -32.66 18.42 -28.71
CA THR A 31 -32.44 18.82 -30.14
C THR A 31 -31.54 20.03 -30.56
N ILE A 32 -30.38 19.65 -31.15
CA ILE A 32 -29.63 20.11 -32.38
C ILE A 32 -29.55 21.61 -32.79
N ALA A 33 -28.32 22.13 -33.02
CA ALA A 33 -27.74 22.50 -34.35
C ALA A 33 -26.90 23.82 -34.47
N VAL A 34 -25.84 23.72 -35.30
CA VAL A 34 -25.22 24.74 -36.20
C VAL A 34 -24.00 25.57 -35.73
N SER A 35 -22.88 25.30 -36.41
CA SER A 35 -21.64 26.09 -36.60
C SER A 35 -21.87 27.28 -37.55
N PRO A 36 -21.04 28.34 -37.56
CA PRO A 36 -19.99 28.36 -38.60
C PRO A 36 -18.65 29.03 -38.18
N GLU A 37 -17.54 28.48 -38.68
CA GLU A 37 -16.26 29.15 -39.00
C GLU A 37 -16.47 30.21 -40.12
N PRO A 38 -15.53 31.13 -40.50
CA PRO A 38 -14.09 30.87 -40.78
C PRO A 38 -13.11 32.04 -40.50
N THR A 39 -11.79 31.80 -40.66
CA THR A 39 -10.84 32.58 -41.50
C THR A 39 -9.38 32.33 -41.07
N GLU A 40 -8.64 31.54 -41.86
CA GLU A 40 -7.17 31.60 -41.94
C GLU A 40 -6.72 32.78 -42.84
N PRO A 41 -5.45 33.23 -42.76
CA PRO A 41 -4.50 32.68 -43.74
C PRO A 41 -3.11 32.35 -43.18
N SER A 42 -2.51 31.33 -43.79
CA SER A 42 -1.17 30.78 -43.58
C SER A 42 -0.02 31.75 -43.86
N VAL A 43 1.09 31.67 -43.10
CA VAL A 43 2.46 31.79 -43.66
C VAL A 43 3.44 30.90 -42.87
N ILE A 44 4.16 30.07 -43.61
CA ILE A 44 5.22 29.13 -43.20
C ILE A 44 6.50 29.90 -42.85
N THR A 45 7.18 29.59 -41.73
CA THR A 45 8.63 29.78 -41.57
C THR A 45 9.24 28.81 -40.54
N SER A 46 10.16 27.95 -41.03
CA SER A 46 11.24 27.20 -40.37
C SER A 46 11.17 26.81 -38.88
N PRO A 47 11.35 25.52 -38.51
CA PRO A 47 11.74 25.17 -37.15
C PRO A 47 13.22 25.51 -36.94
N THR A 48 13.51 26.58 -36.19
CA THR A 48 14.82 26.73 -35.55
C THR A 48 14.89 25.70 -34.43
N ALA A 49 15.78 24.71 -34.58
CA ALA A 49 16.08 23.77 -33.51
C ALA A 49 16.70 24.53 -32.33
N VAL A 50 15.93 24.67 -31.24
CA VAL A 50 16.47 25.05 -29.94
C VAL A 50 17.20 23.82 -29.39
N PRO A 51 18.49 23.87 -29.05
CA PRO A 51 19.08 22.81 -28.25
C PRO A 51 18.45 22.87 -26.86
N THR A 52 17.48 21.99 -26.61
CA THR A 52 17.04 21.68 -25.25
C THR A 52 18.18 20.94 -24.58
N THR A 53 19.03 21.67 -23.86
CA THR A 53 19.98 21.06 -22.93
C THR A 53 19.16 20.38 -21.85
N THR A 54 18.96 19.08 -21.96
CA THR A 54 18.51 18.25 -20.83
C THR A 54 19.55 18.41 -19.74
N ALA A 55 19.26 19.24 -18.75
CA ALA A 55 20.00 19.24 -17.50
C ALA A 55 19.87 17.83 -16.93
N ALA A 56 21.00 17.13 -16.81
CA ALA A 56 21.07 15.92 -16.01
C ALA A 56 20.49 16.22 -14.62
N PRO A 57 19.77 15.27 -13.99
CA PRO A 57 19.33 15.46 -12.61
C PRO A 57 20.57 15.81 -11.78
N SER A 58 20.56 17.01 -11.20
CA SER A 58 21.53 17.39 -10.18
C SER A 58 21.54 16.28 -9.13
N PRO A 59 22.70 15.77 -8.68
CA PRO A 59 22.73 14.80 -7.60
C PRO A 59 22.06 15.45 -6.39
N THR A 60 20.82 15.05 -6.12
CA THR A 60 20.13 15.37 -4.87
C THR A 60 21.09 15.01 -3.75
N ALA A 61 21.39 15.98 -2.89
CA ALA A 61 22.30 15.83 -1.78
C ALA A 61 22.07 14.46 -1.12
N THR A 62 23.01 13.54 -1.34
CA THR A 62 23.15 12.37 -0.49
C THR A 62 23.42 12.96 0.88
N LYS A 63 22.37 13.07 1.71
CA LYS A 63 22.58 13.10 3.15
C LYS A 63 23.40 11.85 3.37
N THR A 64 24.69 12.03 3.65
CA THR A 64 25.55 10.95 4.12
C THR A 64 24.94 10.52 5.43
N LYS A 65 23.98 9.60 5.32
CA LYS A 65 23.30 8.99 6.44
C LYS A 65 24.42 8.36 7.21
N LYS A 66 24.65 8.84 8.43
CA LYS A 66 25.59 8.22 9.34
C LYS A 66 25.02 6.82 9.57
N SER A 67 25.47 5.83 8.79
CA SER A 67 25.02 4.46 8.92
C SER A 67 25.34 4.01 10.33
N GLN A 68 24.29 3.91 11.14
CA GLN A 68 24.38 3.16 12.37
C GLN A 68 24.49 1.70 11.96
N PRO A 69 25.40 0.90 12.53
CA PRO A 69 25.62 -0.49 12.12
C PRO A 69 24.35 -1.35 12.05
N GLY A 70 23.32 -1.05 12.86
CA GLY A 70 22.02 -1.73 12.81
C GLY A 70 21.10 -1.27 11.66
N ALA A 71 21.23 -0.03 11.19
CA ALA A 71 20.40 0.48 10.08
C ALA A 71 20.80 -0.15 8.74
N ASP A 72 22.08 -0.47 8.52
CA ASP A 72 22.53 -1.12 7.28
C ASP A 72 22.01 -2.56 7.18
N ALA A 73 22.09 -3.32 8.27
CA ALA A 73 21.57 -4.68 8.34
C ALA A 73 20.05 -4.71 8.12
N PHE A 74 19.33 -3.76 8.74
CA PHE A 74 17.89 -3.60 8.53
C PHE A 74 17.52 -3.26 7.08
N CYS A 75 18.18 -2.28 6.47
CA CYS A 75 17.91 -1.94 5.06
C CYS A 75 18.27 -3.09 4.11
N THR A 76 19.40 -3.77 4.35
CA THR A 76 19.80 -4.95 3.58
C THR A 76 18.75 -6.06 3.66
N TYR A 77 18.17 -6.26 4.85
CA TYR A 77 17.09 -7.23 5.03
C TYR A 77 15.87 -6.86 4.20
N LEU A 78 15.38 -5.61 4.31
CA LEU A 78 14.22 -5.13 3.55
C LEU A 78 14.42 -5.21 2.03
N GLU A 79 15.64 -4.93 1.54
CA GLU A 79 15.99 -5.08 0.13
C GLU A 79 15.91 -6.55 -0.33
N GLN A 80 16.44 -7.48 0.46
CA GLN A 80 16.46 -8.91 0.13
C GLN A 80 15.06 -9.54 0.16
N THR A 81 14.19 -9.03 1.01
CA THR A 81 12.85 -9.58 1.22
C THR A 81 11.76 -8.80 0.51
N GLN A 82 12.12 -7.81 -0.32
CA GLN A 82 11.15 -6.98 -1.02
C GLN A 82 10.21 -7.84 -1.88
N GLY A 83 8.90 -7.68 -1.66
CA GLY A 83 7.87 -8.40 -2.41
C GLY A 83 7.73 -9.88 -2.03
N ALA A 84 8.49 -10.38 -1.06
CA ALA A 84 8.32 -11.72 -0.52
C ALA A 84 6.93 -11.88 0.12
N GLN A 85 6.42 -10.82 0.77
CA GLN A 85 5.11 -10.82 1.40
C GLN A 85 3.94 -11.14 0.44
N GLN A 86 4.08 -10.82 -0.86
CA GLN A 86 3.04 -11.08 -1.87
C GLN A 86 2.97 -12.56 -2.30
N GLN A 87 3.99 -13.34 -1.96
CA GLN A 87 4.11 -14.75 -2.32
C GLN A 87 3.83 -15.67 -1.13
N ILE A 88 3.62 -15.10 0.05
CA ILE A 88 3.39 -15.86 1.27
C ILE A 88 1.90 -16.17 1.41
N GLU A 89 1.56 -17.45 1.35
CA GLU A 89 0.20 -17.95 1.60
C GLU A 89 0.02 -18.45 3.04
N ASP A 90 1.13 -18.83 3.69
CA ASP A 90 1.13 -19.37 5.05
C ASP A 90 1.39 -18.25 6.09
N PRO A 91 0.46 -18.02 7.04
CA PRO A 91 0.65 -17.01 8.08
C PRO A 91 1.95 -17.17 8.88
N ALA A 92 2.44 -18.40 9.08
CA ALA A 92 3.69 -18.63 9.79
C ALA A 92 4.92 -18.10 9.03
N GLN A 93 4.94 -18.21 7.70
CA GLN A 93 6.02 -17.67 6.88
C GLN A 93 6.03 -16.13 6.92
N PHE A 94 4.87 -15.50 7.01
CA PHE A 94 4.78 -14.04 7.15
C PHE A 94 5.30 -13.59 8.52
N VAL A 95 4.97 -14.33 9.58
CA VAL A 95 5.55 -14.12 10.92
C VAL A 95 7.08 -14.21 10.87
N GLU A 96 7.66 -15.24 10.26
CA GLU A 96 9.12 -15.40 10.14
C GLU A 96 9.78 -14.23 9.39
N LEU A 97 9.13 -13.73 8.35
CA LEU A 97 9.61 -12.60 7.57
C LEU A 97 9.66 -11.31 8.43
N VAL A 98 8.62 -11.03 9.19
CA VAL A 98 8.56 -9.84 10.05
C VAL A 98 9.54 -9.99 11.24
N GLU A 99 9.67 -11.19 11.80
CA GLU A 99 10.65 -11.49 12.85
C GLU A 99 12.08 -11.28 12.40
N GLY A 100 12.41 -11.67 11.17
CA GLY A 100 13.74 -11.43 10.62
C GLY A 100 14.07 -9.93 10.50
N ALA A 101 13.11 -9.11 10.10
CA ALA A 101 13.28 -7.65 10.07
C ALA A 101 13.43 -7.07 11.49
N ALA A 102 12.63 -7.54 12.45
CA ALA A 102 12.72 -7.12 13.85
C ALA A 102 14.05 -7.52 14.49
N ALA A 103 14.61 -8.69 14.15
CA ALA A 103 15.89 -9.17 14.69
C ALA A 103 17.09 -8.27 14.32
N VAL A 104 17.01 -7.58 13.17
CA VAL A 104 18.03 -6.63 12.72
C VAL A 104 17.60 -5.17 12.90
N ALA A 105 16.44 -4.92 13.48
CA ALA A 105 15.92 -3.58 13.67
C ALA A 105 16.85 -2.75 14.58
N PRO A 106 17.19 -1.51 14.18
CA PRO A 106 17.98 -0.64 15.04
C PRO A 106 17.19 -0.25 16.28
N GLY A 107 17.89 -0.01 17.39
CA GLY A 107 17.25 0.26 18.69
C GLY A 107 16.25 1.42 18.73
N ALA A 108 16.28 2.32 17.74
CA ALA A 108 15.30 3.40 17.61
C ALA A 108 13.88 2.94 17.23
N ILE A 109 13.73 1.73 16.67
CA ILE A 109 12.44 1.13 16.25
C ILE A 109 12.26 -0.29 16.78
N ALA A 110 13.14 -0.77 17.67
CA ALA A 110 13.12 -2.15 18.12
C ALA A 110 11.86 -2.50 18.91
N GLU A 111 11.35 -1.57 19.71
CA GLU A 111 10.11 -1.75 20.48
C GLU A 111 8.89 -1.82 19.56
N ASP A 112 8.79 -0.92 18.58
CA ASP A 112 7.72 -0.94 17.58
C ASP A 112 7.78 -2.20 16.71
N ALA A 113 8.98 -2.62 16.30
CA ALA A 113 9.18 -3.85 15.54
C ALA A 113 8.75 -5.09 16.34
N ALA A 114 9.04 -5.12 17.66
CA ALA A 114 8.59 -6.20 18.53
C ALA A 114 7.07 -6.23 18.71
N LEU A 115 6.43 -5.06 18.89
CA LEU A 115 4.98 -4.95 18.99
C LEU A 115 4.31 -5.42 17.69
N TYR A 116 4.86 -5.04 16.54
CA TYR A 116 4.34 -5.47 15.24
C TYR A 116 4.54 -6.97 15.00
N VAL A 117 5.67 -7.56 15.41
CA VAL A 117 5.82 -9.04 15.38
C VAL A 117 4.74 -9.71 16.22
N GLU A 118 4.43 -9.17 17.41
CA GLU A 118 3.40 -9.73 18.28
C GLU A 118 2.00 -9.63 17.66
N SER A 119 1.68 -8.51 16.99
CA SER A 119 0.42 -8.37 16.26
C SER A 119 0.29 -9.35 15.11
N VAL A 120 1.37 -9.54 14.33
CA VAL A 120 1.39 -10.50 13.22
C VAL A 120 1.25 -11.94 13.72
N ARG A 121 1.86 -12.29 14.86
CA ARG A 121 1.66 -13.59 15.51
C ARG A 121 0.23 -13.77 16.02
N ALA A 122 -0.36 -12.74 16.60
CA ALA A 122 -1.73 -12.77 17.07
C ALA A 122 -2.69 -12.97 15.88
N LEU A 123 -2.50 -12.26 14.77
CA LEU A 123 -3.25 -12.44 13.52
C LEU A 123 -3.08 -13.86 12.96
N ALA A 124 -1.85 -14.39 12.92
CA ALA A 124 -1.64 -15.78 12.51
C ALA A 124 -2.39 -16.77 13.43
N THR A 125 -2.49 -16.47 14.71
CA THR A 125 -3.21 -17.28 15.70
C THR A 125 -4.73 -17.19 15.54
N THR A 126 -5.29 -16.06 15.10
CA THR A 126 -6.74 -15.96 14.83
C THR A 126 -7.15 -16.88 13.68
N VAL A 127 -6.27 -17.07 12.69
CA VAL A 127 -6.51 -17.92 11.51
C VAL A 127 -6.21 -19.40 11.77
N THR A 128 -5.11 -19.70 12.47
CA THR A 128 -4.58 -21.08 12.59
C THR A 128 -4.83 -21.72 13.96
N GLY A 129 -5.20 -20.92 14.96
CA GLY A 129 -5.38 -21.36 16.34
C GLY A 129 -6.69 -22.11 16.59
N SER A 130 -6.79 -22.74 17.77
CA SER A 130 -8.08 -23.25 18.25
C SER A 130 -9.02 -22.08 18.57
N PRO A 131 -10.36 -22.27 18.58
CA PRO A 131 -11.31 -21.17 18.80
C PRO A 131 -11.04 -20.35 20.06
N LYS A 132 -10.60 -21.01 21.14
CA LYS A 132 -10.24 -20.33 22.40
C LYS A 132 -9.00 -19.45 22.26
N LYS A 133 -7.98 -19.91 21.53
CA LYS A 133 -6.75 -19.15 21.29
C LYS A 133 -6.99 -18.00 20.32
N ALA A 134 -7.77 -18.24 19.27
CA ALA A 134 -8.18 -17.22 18.32
C ALA A 134 -8.92 -16.06 19.02
N ALA A 135 -9.88 -16.36 19.90
CA ALA A 135 -10.58 -15.33 20.67
C ALA A 135 -9.68 -14.52 21.62
N GLN A 136 -8.64 -15.16 22.18
CA GLN A 136 -7.67 -14.46 23.03
C GLN A 136 -6.77 -13.54 22.20
N ALA A 137 -6.32 -14.00 21.03
CA ALA A 137 -5.53 -13.20 20.11
C ALA A 137 -6.33 -12.01 19.56
N ASP A 138 -7.60 -12.23 19.21
CA ASP A 138 -8.51 -11.19 18.74
C ASP A 138 -8.76 -10.11 19.81
N ALA A 139 -9.01 -10.52 21.05
CA ALA A 139 -9.13 -9.57 22.17
C ALA A 139 -7.87 -8.75 22.38
N TRP A 140 -6.69 -9.39 22.34
CA TRP A 140 -5.42 -8.68 22.47
C TRP A 140 -5.19 -7.69 21.33
N LEU A 141 -5.50 -8.07 20.08
CA LEU A 141 -5.40 -7.17 18.93
C LEU A 141 -6.29 -5.95 19.10
N SER A 142 -7.53 -6.14 19.56
CA SER A 142 -8.46 -5.04 19.85
C SER A 142 -7.98 -4.14 20.99
N GLU A 143 -7.39 -4.72 22.04
CA GLU A 143 -6.84 -3.94 23.17
C GLU A 143 -5.61 -3.11 22.79
N ASN A 144 -4.89 -3.49 21.74
CA ASN A 144 -3.62 -2.86 21.32
C ASN A 144 -3.71 -2.16 19.96
N GLU A 145 -4.90 -2.02 19.37
CA GLU A 145 -5.12 -1.50 18.00
C GLU A 145 -4.38 -0.17 17.76
N ASP A 146 -4.55 0.81 18.64
CA ASP A 146 -3.91 2.13 18.52
C ASP A 146 -2.37 2.05 18.60
N ALA A 147 -1.85 1.19 19.47
CA ALA A 147 -0.42 1.01 19.65
C ALA A 147 0.20 0.30 18.43
N ILE A 148 -0.50 -0.69 17.88
CA ILE A 148 -0.10 -1.40 16.66
C ILE A 148 -0.08 -0.43 15.48
N ALA A 149 -1.14 0.38 15.30
CA ALA A 149 -1.19 1.37 14.23
C ALA A 149 -0.08 2.43 14.34
N ALA A 150 0.23 2.88 15.57
CA ALA A 150 1.34 3.79 15.80
C ALA A 150 2.70 3.16 15.50
N ALA A 151 2.91 1.89 15.88
CA ALA A 151 4.12 1.15 15.59
C ALA A 151 4.29 0.93 14.08
N GLU A 152 3.25 0.50 13.37
CA GLU A 152 3.25 0.34 11.91
C GLU A 152 3.63 1.64 11.20
N ALA A 153 3.00 2.76 11.59
CA ALA A 153 3.30 4.07 11.02
C ALA A 153 4.75 4.51 11.28
N ASN A 154 5.28 4.24 12.48
CA ASN A 154 6.67 4.56 12.80
C ASN A 154 7.65 3.66 12.03
N LEU A 155 7.36 2.37 11.92
CA LEU A 155 8.18 1.41 11.16
C LEU A 155 8.22 1.76 9.67
N ASP A 156 7.08 2.09 9.07
CA ASP A 156 7.01 2.52 7.67
C ASP A 156 7.72 3.86 7.45
N SER A 157 7.45 4.87 8.29
CA SER A 157 8.14 6.16 8.23
C SER A 157 9.66 6.03 8.39
N TYR A 158 10.10 5.20 9.34
CA TYR A 158 11.51 4.94 9.57
C TYR A 158 12.13 4.24 8.35
N SER A 159 11.58 3.11 7.92
CA SER A 159 12.09 2.34 6.77
C SER A 159 12.10 3.17 5.48
N GLN A 160 11.06 3.94 5.21
CA GLN A 160 10.98 4.79 4.03
C GLN A 160 12.01 5.92 4.05
N SER A 161 12.23 6.57 5.20
CA SER A 161 13.23 7.64 5.34
C SER A 161 14.66 7.13 5.42
N THR A 162 14.85 5.91 5.92
CA THR A 162 16.15 5.30 6.25
C THR A 162 16.66 4.46 5.08
N CYS A 163 15.81 3.62 4.51
CA CYS A 163 16.14 2.64 3.48
C CYS A 163 15.56 3.00 2.11
N GLY A 164 14.62 3.96 2.03
CA GLY A 164 13.93 4.27 0.78
C GLY A 164 12.91 3.19 0.38
N LEU A 165 12.60 2.26 1.30
CA LEU A 165 11.72 1.12 1.10
C LEU A 165 10.65 1.12 2.19
N PRO A 166 9.41 0.70 1.87
CA PRO A 166 8.38 0.52 2.88
C PRO A 166 8.74 -0.63 3.83
N PHE A 167 8.12 -0.64 4.99
CA PHE A 167 8.24 -1.76 5.90
C PHE A 167 7.47 -2.97 5.38
N ILE A 168 7.75 -4.17 5.90
CA ILE A 168 7.01 -5.37 5.55
C ILE A 168 5.63 -5.30 6.19
N THR A 169 4.62 -5.00 5.38
CA THR A 169 3.21 -5.02 5.78
C THR A 169 2.43 -6.08 5.02
N GLY A 170 1.37 -6.62 5.64
CA GLY A 170 0.53 -7.69 5.08
C GLY A 170 -0.54 -7.21 4.10
N GLU A 171 -0.62 -5.91 3.82
CA GLU A 171 -1.55 -5.36 2.83
C GLU A 171 -0.90 -5.43 1.44
N GLY A 172 -1.25 -6.47 0.67
CA GLY A 172 -0.77 -6.70 -0.70
C GLY A 172 -1.86 -7.27 -1.60
#